data_AF-A0A8C4QSI8-F1
#
_entry.id   AF-A0A8C4QSI8-F1
#
_cell.length_a   1.000
_cell.length_b   1.000
_cell.length_c   1.000
_cell.angle_alpha   90.00
_cell.angle_beta   90.00
_cell.angle_gamma   90.00
#
_symmetry.space_group_name_H-M   'P 1'
#
loop_
_entity.id
_entity.type
_entity.pdbx_description
1 polymer ?
#
loop_
_entity_poly.entity_id
_entity_poly.type
_entity_poly.pdbx_seq_one_letter_code
_entity_poly.pdbx_strand_id
1 'polypeptide(L)' 'MNGQDKRKGKRGGNMETSKVFKKSSSTGNITVYFGKRDFVDHLDYMEPMDGVVLIDPKLLSSKQGAIVF' A
#
# COMPACT_ATOMS: atom_id res chain seq x y z
N MET A 1 -44.87 -6.10 -14.50
CA MET A 1 -44.38 -5.53 -15.78
C MET A 1 -43.93 -4.09 -15.52
N ASN A 2 -42.95 -3.61 -16.28
CA ASN A 2 -42.17 -2.35 -16.19
C ASN A 2 -40.81 -2.55 -15.50
N GLY A 3 -39.67 -2.62 -16.18
CA GLY A 3 -39.36 -2.32 -17.58
C GLY A 3 -38.43 -1.10 -17.70
N GLN A 4 -37.12 -1.39 -17.69
CA GLN A 4 -36.01 -0.63 -18.29
C GLN A 4 -35.59 0.73 -17.69
N ASP A 5 -34.41 0.73 -17.08
CA ASP A 5 -33.32 1.69 -17.36
C ASP A 5 -31.97 0.98 -17.12
N LYS A 6 -31.43 0.22 -18.09
CA LYS A 6 -30.53 0.59 -19.21
C LYS A 6 -29.20 1.26 -18.78
N ARG A 7 -28.17 0.41 -18.76
CA ARG A 7 -26.74 0.69 -19.09
C ARG A 7 -25.91 1.46 -18.06
N LYS A 8 -25.35 0.75 -17.08
CA LYS A 8 -24.02 1.11 -16.56
C LYS A 8 -22.97 0.50 -17.48
N GLY A 9 -22.62 1.22 -18.55
CA GLY A 9 -21.52 0.86 -19.44
C GLY A 9 -20.24 0.69 -18.63
N LYS A 10 -19.70 -0.53 -18.58
CA LYS A 10 -18.41 -0.81 -17.94
C LYS A 10 -17.34 -0.24 -18.88
N ARG A 11 -16.83 0.94 -18.52
CA ARG A 11 -15.77 1.66 -19.23
C ARG A 11 -14.61 0.70 -19.47
N GLY A 12 -14.36 0.35 -20.73
CA GLY A 12 -13.20 -0.42 -21.19
C GLY A 12 -11.95 0.44 -21.18
N GLY A 13 -11.43 0.70 -19.98
CA GLY A 13 -10.03 1.05 -19.77
C GLY A 13 -9.44 -0.05 -18.91
N ASN A 14 -8.18 -0.41 -19.13
CA ASN A 14 -7.41 -1.17 -18.14
C ASN A 14 -7.31 -0.28 -16.89
N MET A 15 -8.33 -0.31 -16.03
CA MET A 15 -8.25 0.26 -14.69
C MET A 15 -7.36 -0.69 -13.91
N GLU A 16 -6.04 -0.55 -14.06
CA GLU A 16 -5.13 -1.08 -13.06
C GLU A 16 -5.50 -0.39 -11.75
N THR A 17 -6.21 -1.12 -10.90
CA THR A 17 -6.38 -0.73 -9.52
C THR A 17 -4.97 -0.65 -8.94
N SER A 18 -4.54 0.52 -8.49
CA SER A 18 -3.22 0.70 -7.87
C SER A 18 -3.04 -0.34 -6.76
N LYS A 19 -2.19 -1.34 -7.02
CA LYS A 19 -2.04 -2.50 -6.14
C LYS A 19 -1.16 -2.10 -4.96
N VAL A 20 -1.71 -2.15 -3.75
CA VAL A 20 -0.97 -1.83 -2.53
C VAL A 20 -0.54 -3.13 -1.85
N PHE A 21 0.69 -3.15 -1.37
CA PHE A 21 1.25 -4.25 -0.59
C PHE A 21 1.32 -3.83 0.87
N LYS A 22 0.90 -4.72 1.78
CA LYS A 22 0.92 -4.47 3.22
C LYS A 22 1.63 -5.58 3.97
N LYS A 23 2.37 -5.22 5.01
CA LYS A 23 2.97 -6.16 5.97
C LYS A 23 2.74 -5.66 7.39
N SER A 24 2.08 -6.46 8.20
CA SER A 24 1.81 -6.16 9.61
C SER A 24 2.76 -6.95 10.51
N SER A 25 3.10 -6.39 11.68
CA SER A 25 3.71 -7.17 12.75
C SER A 25 2.76 -8.25 13.24
N SER A 26 3.30 -9.30 13.86
CA SER A 26 2.50 -10.40 14.45
C SER A 26 1.43 -9.89 15.42
N THR A 27 1.75 -8.83 16.17
CA THR A 27 0.85 -8.20 17.13
C THR A 27 -0.11 -7.17 16.50
N GLY A 28 0.10 -6.77 15.25
CA GLY A 28 -0.72 -5.75 14.56
C GLY A 28 -0.40 -4.29 14.92
N ASN A 29 0.47 -4.05 15.91
CA ASN A 29 0.79 -2.69 16.38
C ASN A 29 1.62 -1.86 15.38
N ILE A 30 2.19 -2.51 14.35
CA ILE A 30 2.89 -1.85 13.25
C ILE A 30 2.40 -2.45 11.94
N THR A 31 2.06 -1.61 10.97
CA THR A 31 1.77 -2.04 9.60
C THR A 31 2.44 -1.12 8.60
N VAL A 32 3.15 -1.69 7.63
CA VAL A 32 3.79 -0.96 6.54
C VAL A 32 3.01 -1.18 5.25
N TYR A 33 2.83 -0.12 4.48
CA TYR A 33 2.19 -0.11 3.17
C TYR A 33 3.16 0.39 2.11
N PHE A 34 3.25 -0.31 0.98
CA PHE A 34 4.06 0.07 -0.17
C PHE A 34 3.25 0.05 -1.46
N GLY A 35 3.58 0.96 -2.38
CA GLY A 35 3.01 1.00 -3.73
C GLY A 35 3.56 -0.10 -4.65
N LYS A 36 4.76 -0.61 -4.38
CA LYS A 36 5.42 -1.69 -5.16
C LYS A 36 6.31 -2.56 -4.27
N ARG A 37 6.70 -3.73 -4.78
CA ARG A 37 7.64 -4.67 -4.10
C ARG A 37 8.94 -4.86 -4.85
N ASP A 38 8.92 -4.60 -6.15
CA ASP A 38 10.07 -4.74 -7.01
C ASP A 38 10.61 -3.33 -7.24
N PHE A 39 11.85 -3.11 -6.80
CA PHE A 39 12.55 -1.84 -6.91
C PHE A 39 13.78 -2.07 -7.77
N VAL A 40 13.98 -1.22 -8.76
CA VAL A 40 15.10 -1.37 -9.68
C VAL A 40 16.35 -0.75 -9.04
N ASP A 41 17.40 -1.56 -8.99
CA ASP A 41 18.74 -1.07 -8.67
C ASP A 41 19.42 -0.63 -9.97
N HIS A 42 19.83 0.63 -10.03
CA HIS A 42 20.67 1.16 -11.10
C HIS A 42 22.12 1.18 -10.60
N LEU A 43 23.08 1.14 -11.52
CA LEU A 43 24.52 1.09 -11.19
C LEU A 43 24.97 2.15 -10.16
N ASP A 44 24.35 3.34 -10.19
CA ASP A 44 24.72 4.48 -9.37
C ASP A 44 23.70 4.83 -8.29
N TYR A 45 22.47 4.29 -8.34
CA TYR A 45 21.40 4.59 -7.40
C TYR A 45 20.28 3.55 -7.42
N MET A 46 19.60 3.38 -6.31
CA MET A 46 18.41 2.54 -6.23
C MET A 46 17.13 3.40 -6.33
N GLU A 47 16.09 2.85 -6.96
CA GLU A 47 14.81 3.52 -7.03
C GLU A 47 14.23 3.78 -5.61
N PRO A 48 13.77 5.00 -5.31
CA PRO A 48 13.30 5.34 -3.98
C PRO A 48 12.07 4.51 -3.55
N MET A 49 12.04 4.17 -2.27
CA MET A 49 10.94 3.44 -1.63
C MET A 49 9.89 4.40 -1.07
N ASP A 50 8.74 4.47 -1.74
CA ASP A 50 7.57 5.20 -1.24
C ASP A 50 6.62 4.28 -0.46
N GLY A 51 6.36 4.64 0.80
CA GLY A 51 5.49 3.87 1.68
C GLY A 51 4.94 4.68 2.86
N VAL A 52 3.96 4.08 3.54
CA VAL A 52 3.34 4.64 4.75
C VAL A 52 3.40 3.61 5.87
N VAL A 53 3.71 4.06 7.09
CA VAL A 53 3.74 3.20 8.27
C VAL A 53 2.64 3.63 9.25
N LEU A 54 1.77 2.69 9.58
CA LEU A 54 0.81 2.80 10.66
C LEU A 54 1.43 2.24 11.94
N ILE A 55 1.48 3.06 12.99
CA ILE A 55 2.06 2.70 14.30
C ILE A 55 1.02 2.95 15.38
N ASP A 56 0.78 1.97 16.25
CA ASP A 56 0.02 2.18 17.47
C ASP A 56 0.77 3.18 18.38
N PRO A 57 0.15 4.30 18.78
CA PRO A 57 0.77 5.28 19.68
C PRO A 57 1.31 4.67 20.98
N LYS A 58 0.72 3.58 21.46
CA LYS A 58 1.17 2.87 22.68
C LYS A 58 2.57 2.27 22.53
N LEU A 59 3.03 2.00 21.31
CA LEU A 59 4.38 1.49 21.06
C LEU A 59 5.44 2.58 21.23
N LEU A 60 5.09 3.84 20.94
CA LEU A 60 6.02 4.97 20.93
C LEU A 60 6.31 5.54 22.32
N SER A 61 5.50 5.21 23.31
CA SER A 61 5.64 5.75 24.68
C SER A 61 6.86 5.22 25.44
N SER A 62 7.46 4.10 25.01
CA SER A 62 8.53 3.43 25.75
C SER A 62 9.63 2.82 24.88
N LYS A 63 9.62 3.04 23.56
CA LYS A 63 10.54 2.35 22.63
C LYS A 63 11.05 3.26 21.53
N GLN A 64 12.34 3.12 21.19
CA GLN A 64 12.90 3.62 19.95
C GLN A 64 12.54 2.63 18.82
N GLY A 65 11.70 3.07 17.87
CA GLY A 65 11.37 2.28 16.69
C GLY A 65 12.37 2.54 15.57
N ALA A 66 13.11 1.52 15.14
CA ALA A 66 13.84 1.55 13.89
C ALA A 66 12.95 0.96 12.79
N ILE A 67 12.73 1.73 11.73
CA ILE A 67 12.12 1.24 10.49
C ILE A 67 13.25 1.15 9.49
N VAL A 68 13.64 -0.06 9.15
CA VAL A 68 14.68 -0.32 8.14
C VAL A 68 13.96 -0.65 6.84
N PHE A 69 14.23 0.16 5.82
CA PHE A 69 13.79 -0.02 4.44
C PHE A 69 14.96 -0.52 3.61
#